data_AF-A0AAX1DLQ8-F1
#
_entry.id   AF-A0AAX1DLQ8-F1
#
_cell.length_a   1.000
_cell.length_b   1.000
_cell.length_c   1.000
_cell.angle_alpha   90.00
_cell.angle_beta   90.00
_cell.angle_gamma   90.00
#
_symmetry.space_group_name_H-M   'P 1'
#
loop_
_entity.id
_entity.type
_entity.pdbx_description
1 polymer ?
#
loop_
_entity_poly.entity_id
_entity_poly.type
_entity_poly.pdbx_seq_one_letter_code
_entity_poly.pdbx_strand_id
1 'polypeptide(L)'
;MQKKPISRMVIALAAAGLMAFSSLAAAHAHLQSSAPAAKAQVTTSPDALTLNFSEDIEAAFSGVTLLDNAQKPVETTKARVEADQKNRLIIGLSQPLKAGSYQVNWHVLSVDGHKTSGSYRFSVK
;
A
#
# COMPACT_ATOMS: atom_id res chain seq x y z
N MET A 1 -10.67 55.60 -19.43
CA MET A 1 -10.07 54.62 -18.49
C MET A 1 -9.02 53.81 -19.26
N GLN A 2 -7.73 54.16 -19.18
CA GLN A 2 -6.64 53.51 -19.92
C GLN A 2 -6.11 52.30 -19.12
N LYS A 3 -6.16 51.09 -19.68
CA LYS A 3 -5.62 49.87 -19.05
C LYS A 3 -4.09 49.89 -19.20
N LYS A 4 -3.35 49.97 -18.09
CA LYS A 4 -1.88 49.95 -18.09
C LYS A 4 -1.36 48.60 -18.65
N PRO A 5 -0.36 48.59 -19.55
CA PRO A 5 0.18 47.36 -20.10
C PRO A 5 0.95 46.59 -19.02
N ILE A 6 0.58 45.32 -18.81
CA ILE A 6 1.30 44.43 -17.90
C ILE A 6 2.68 44.15 -18.51
N SER A 7 3.74 44.50 -17.78
CA SER A 7 5.13 44.33 -18.24
C SER A 7 5.44 42.85 -18.51
N ARG A 8 6.03 42.55 -19.67
CA ARG A 8 6.46 41.21 -20.09
C ARG A 8 7.36 40.51 -19.02
N MET A 9 8.06 41.30 -18.21
CA MET A 9 8.91 40.82 -17.12
C MET A 9 8.10 40.23 -15.96
N VAL A 10 6.90 40.76 -15.68
CA VAL A 10 5.99 40.23 -14.66
C VAL A 10 5.38 38.90 -15.10
N ILE A 11 5.09 38.77 -16.40
CA ILE A 11 4.58 37.52 -16.99
C ILE A 11 5.66 36.42 -16.92
N ALA A 12 6.92 36.74 -17.23
CA ALA A 12 8.02 35.79 -17.17
C ALA A 12 8.32 35.32 -15.74
N LEU A 13 8.26 36.21 -14.74
CA LEU A 13 8.49 35.87 -13.34
C LEU A 13 7.36 35.00 -12.76
N ALA A 14 6.10 35.28 -13.15
CA ALA A 14 4.96 34.46 -12.79
C ALA A 14 5.05 33.05 -13.42
N ALA A 15 5.45 32.95 -14.70
CA ALA A 15 5.62 31.67 -15.38
C ALA A 15 6.76 30.82 -14.77
N ALA A 16 7.85 31.43 -14.33
CA ALA A 16 8.94 30.73 -13.65
C ALA A 16 8.52 30.20 -12.26
N GLY A 17 7.64 30.91 -11.56
CA GLY A 17 7.08 30.46 -10.27
C GLY A 17 6.17 29.23 -10.37
N LEU A 18 5.46 29.05 -11.50
CA LEU A 18 4.59 27.89 -11.70
C LEU A 18 5.36 26.58 -11.96
N MET A 19 6.60 26.64 -12.47
CA MET A 19 7.39 25.43 -12.77
C MET A 19 8.05 24.81 -11.53
N ALA A 20 8.08 25.53 -10.39
CA ALA A 20 8.73 25.06 -9.17
C ALA A 20 7.86 24.09 -8.33
N PHE A 21 6.61 23.83 -8.74
CA PHE A 21 5.69 22.91 -8.08
C PHE A 21 5.59 21.59 -8.85
N SER A 22 6.71 20.90 -9.10
CA SER A 22 6.64 19.47 -9.43
C SER A 22 6.33 18.73 -8.12
N SER A 23 5.05 18.49 -7.85
CA SER A 23 4.65 17.52 -6.83
C SER A 23 5.37 16.21 -7.13
N LEU A 24 6.15 15.68 -6.19
CA LEU A 24 6.60 14.29 -6.25
C LEU A 24 5.32 13.43 -6.19
N ALA A 25 4.74 13.13 -7.34
CA ALA A 25 3.72 12.11 -7.44
C ALA A 25 4.40 10.78 -7.13
N ALA A 26 4.04 10.15 -6.02
CA ALA A 26 4.49 8.80 -5.72
C ALA A 26 3.82 7.88 -6.75
N ALA A 27 4.56 7.49 -7.77
CA ALA A 27 4.05 6.56 -8.77
C ALA A 27 3.87 5.16 -8.14
N HIS A 28 4.84 4.71 -7.35
CA HIS A 28 4.88 3.35 -6.84
C HIS A 28 4.11 3.18 -5.53
N ALA A 29 3.27 2.14 -5.44
CA ALA A 29 2.66 1.71 -4.18
C ALA A 29 3.71 1.15 -3.21
N HIS A 30 3.86 1.80 -2.05
CA HIS A 30 4.69 1.34 -0.93
C HIS A 30 3.81 0.93 0.25
N LEU A 31 4.17 -0.16 0.94
CA LEU A 31 3.47 -0.56 2.17
C LEU A 31 3.69 0.50 3.26
N GLN A 32 2.60 1.15 3.69
CA GLN A 32 2.63 2.16 4.75
C GLN A 32 2.37 1.55 6.13
N SER A 33 1.44 0.60 6.22
CA SER A 33 1.12 -0.08 7.47
C SER A 33 0.51 -1.45 7.24
N SER A 34 0.56 -2.29 8.27
CA SER A 34 -0.06 -3.60 8.25
C SER A 34 -0.72 -3.93 9.59
N ALA A 35 -1.75 -4.76 9.53
CA ALA A 35 -2.37 -5.40 10.68
C ALA A 35 -2.44 -6.92 10.40
N PRO A 36 -1.75 -7.77 11.20
CA PRO A 36 -0.80 -7.40 12.26
C PRO A 36 0.39 -6.57 11.76
N ALA A 37 0.92 -5.70 12.63
CA ALA A 37 2.08 -4.88 12.31
C ALA A 37 3.35 -5.72 12.18
N ALA A 38 4.34 -5.22 11.43
CA ALA A 38 5.65 -5.85 11.36
C ALA A 38 6.26 -6.01 12.76
N LYS A 39 6.77 -7.21 13.04
CA LYS A 39 7.31 -7.67 14.33
C LYS A 39 6.31 -7.67 15.49
N ALA A 40 5.02 -7.49 15.23
CA ALA A 40 4.00 -7.59 16.26
C ALA A 40 3.91 -9.01 16.84
N GLN A 41 3.63 -9.09 18.14
CA GLN A 41 3.30 -10.33 18.82
C GLN A 41 1.85 -10.23 19.29
N VAL A 42 0.94 -10.90 18.58
CA VAL A 42 -0.50 -10.89 18.91
C VAL A 42 -0.84 -12.08 19.80
N THR A 43 -1.79 -11.89 20.71
CA THR A 43 -2.26 -12.95 21.63
C THR A 43 -3.39 -13.79 21.05
N THR A 44 -3.92 -13.40 19.91
CA THR A 44 -5.06 -14.05 19.25
C THR A 44 -4.80 -14.05 17.75
N SER A 45 -5.19 -15.13 17.07
CA SER A 45 -5.18 -15.15 15.61
C SER A 45 -6.01 -13.97 15.08
N PRO A 46 -5.49 -13.16 14.15
CA PRO A 46 -6.34 -12.22 13.45
C PRO A 46 -7.35 -12.98 12.58
N ASP A 47 -8.43 -12.32 12.19
CA ASP A 47 -9.38 -12.85 11.19
C ASP A 47 -8.89 -12.60 9.76
N ALA A 48 -8.07 -11.56 9.58
CA ALA A 48 -7.54 -11.15 8.29
C ALA A 48 -6.19 -10.44 8.42
N LEU A 49 -5.42 -10.47 7.34
CA LEU A 49 -4.31 -9.57 7.11
C LEU A 49 -4.83 -8.33 6.38
N THR A 50 -4.48 -7.15 6.89
CA THR A 50 -4.80 -5.86 6.25
C THR A 50 -3.52 -5.09 5.98
N LEU A 51 -3.29 -4.70 4.73
CA LEU A 51 -2.11 -3.96 4.30
C LEU A 51 -2.56 -2.65 3.64
N ASN A 52 -2.04 -1.51 4.11
CA ASN A 52 -2.31 -0.20 3.54
C ASN A 52 -1.11 0.27 2.72
N PHE A 53 -1.37 0.75 1.51
CA PHE A 53 -0.37 1.22 0.57
C PHE A 53 -0.45 2.73 0.37
N SER A 54 0.62 3.33 -0.13
CA SER A 54 0.65 4.77 -0.45
C SER A 54 -0.25 5.15 -1.62
N GLU A 55 -0.47 4.22 -2.54
CA GLU A 55 -1.26 4.41 -3.75
C GLU A 55 -2.37 3.37 -3.84
N ASP A 56 -3.41 3.70 -4.59
CA ASP A 56 -4.46 2.75 -4.95
C ASP A 56 -3.88 1.58 -5.74
N ILE A 57 -4.49 0.40 -5.58
CA ILE A 57 -4.01 -0.86 -6.16
C ILE A 57 -5.11 -1.60 -6.90
N GLU A 58 -4.70 -2.36 -7.91
CA GLU A 58 -5.55 -3.26 -8.66
C GLU A 58 -5.64 -4.63 -7.96
N ALA A 59 -6.78 -4.89 -7.32
CA ALA A 59 -6.99 -6.10 -6.51
C ALA A 59 -6.77 -7.41 -7.29
N ALA A 60 -7.12 -7.43 -8.57
CA ALA A 60 -7.00 -8.63 -9.41
C ALA A 60 -5.56 -9.07 -9.65
N PHE A 61 -4.59 -8.16 -9.47
CA PHE A 61 -3.16 -8.38 -9.70
C PHE A 61 -2.33 -8.18 -8.43
N SER A 62 -2.99 -8.18 -7.28
CA SER A 62 -2.40 -7.94 -5.95
C SER A 62 -2.73 -9.09 -5.02
N GLY A 63 -1.84 -9.40 -4.07
CA GLY A 63 -2.06 -10.53 -3.18
C GLY A 63 -0.98 -10.74 -2.12
N VAL A 64 -1.24 -11.74 -1.28
CA VAL A 64 -0.37 -12.17 -0.19
C VAL A 64 -0.18 -13.68 -0.23
N THR A 65 1.05 -14.12 0.05
CA THR A 65 1.35 -15.48 0.48
C THR A 65 1.76 -15.45 1.95
N LEU A 66 0.98 -16.12 2.79
CA LEU A 66 1.29 -16.30 4.21
C LEU A 66 2.03 -17.62 4.41
N LEU A 67 3.19 -17.57 5.06
CA LEU A 67 4.00 -18.73 5.39
C LEU A 67 4.10 -18.91 6.90
N ASP A 68 4.03 -20.15 7.36
CA ASP A 68 4.30 -20.51 8.76
C ASP A 68 5.81 -20.63 9.08
N ASN A 69 6.12 -21.02 10.31
CA ASN A 69 7.50 -21.21 10.76
C ASN A 69 8.25 -22.32 10.02
N ALA A 70 7.54 -23.28 9.43
CA ALA A 70 8.09 -24.34 8.59
C ALA A 70 8.16 -23.94 7.10
N GLN A 71 7.93 -22.67 6.78
CA GLN A 71 7.85 -22.13 5.41
C GLN A 71 6.75 -22.79 4.57
N LYS A 72 5.71 -23.33 5.22
CA LYS A 72 4.55 -23.89 4.54
C LYS A 72 3.51 -22.80 4.29
N PRO A 73 2.88 -22.77 3.11
CA PRO A 73 1.75 -21.88 2.85
C PRO A 73 0.60 -22.14 3.82
N VAL A 74 0.06 -21.05 4.36
CA VAL A 74 -1.19 -21.04 5.12
C VAL A 74 -2.31 -20.66 4.17
N GLU A 75 -3.44 -21.38 4.26
CA GLU A 75 -4.59 -21.09 3.41
C GLU A 75 -5.23 -19.73 3.76
N THR A 76 -5.54 -18.98 2.71
CA THR A 76 -6.12 -17.64 2.79
C THR A 76 -7.25 -17.48 1.79
N THR A 77 -8.12 -16.50 2.02
CA THR A 77 -9.15 -16.13 1.04
C THR A 77 -8.54 -15.37 -0.13
N LYS A 78 -9.30 -15.24 -1.22
CA LYS A 78 -8.93 -14.32 -2.31
C LYS A 78 -8.72 -12.91 -1.77
N ALA A 79 -7.66 -12.26 -2.26
CA ALA A 79 -7.40 -10.85 -1.99
C ALA A 79 -8.54 -9.96 -2.49
N ARG A 80 -8.86 -8.93 -1.69
CA ARG A 80 -9.81 -7.88 -2.05
C ARG A 80 -9.30 -6.53 -1.59
N VAL A 81 -9.76 -5.47 -2.25
CA VAL A 81 -9.61 -4.09 -1.75
C VAL A 81 -10.90 -3.65 -1.06
N GLU A 82 -10.79 -2.69 -0.15
CA GLU A 82 -11.97 -2.08 0.45
C GLU A 82 -12.78 -1.28 -0.60
N ALA A 83 -14.07 -1.09 -0.36
CA ALA A 83 -14.95 -0.45 -1.35
C ALA A 83 -14.65 1.05 -1.48
N ASP A 84 -14.40 1.69 -0.35
CA ASP A 84 -14.13 3.13 -0.15
C ASP A 84 -12.64 3.45 0.00
N GLN A 85 -11.80 2.45 0.29
CA GLN A 85 -10.35 2.60 0.42
C GLN A 85 -9.59 1.63 -0.51
N LYS A 86 -9.26 2.09 -1.73
CA LYS A 86 -8.65 1.27 -2.78
C LYS A 86 -7.17 0.98 -2.60
N ASN A 87 -6.49 1.69 -1.69
CA ASN A 87 -5.12 1.38 -1.26
C ASN A 87 -5.04 0.39 -0.08
N ARG A 88 -6.17 -0.20 0.35
CA ARG A 88 -6.20 -1.18 1.45
C ARG A 88 -6.48 -2.58 0.92
N LEU A 89 -5.48 -3.46 0.99
CA LEU A 89 -5.58 -4.87 0.64
C LEU A 89 -6.00 -5.69 1.87
N ILE A 90 -7.01 -6.53 1.72
CA ILE A 90 -7.53 -7.40 2.77
C ILE A 90 -7.48 -8.86 2.31
N ILE A 91 -6.92 -9.72 3.15
CA ILE A 91 -6.81 -11.16 2.94
C ILE A 91 -7.33 -11.88 4.19
N GLY A 92 -8.45 -12.57 4.08
CA GLY A 92 -9.00 -13.36 5.18
C GLY A 92 -8.19 -14.62 5.44
N LEU A 93 -8.21 -15.08 6.68
CA LEU A 93 -7.65 -16.37 7.08
C LEU A 93 -8.74 -17.44 7.06
N SER A 94 -8.52 -18.52 6.32
CA SER A 94 -9.52 -19.59 6.19
C SER A 94 -9.69 -20.40 7.49
N GLN A 95 -8.67 -20.38 8.35
CA GLN A 95 -8.65 -21.02 9.66
C GLN A 95 -7.84 -20.16 10.65
N PRO A 96 -8.15 -20.25 11.97
CA PRO A 96 -7.34 -19.60 12.99
C PRO A 96 -5.87 -20.05 12.95
N LEU A 97 -4.96 -19.09 13.09
CA LEU A 97 -3.54 -19.33 13.20
C LEU A 97 -3.19 -19.98 14.54
N LYS A 98 -2.27 -20.94 14.49
CA LYS A 98 -1.65 -21.52 15.67
C LYS A 98 -0.60 -20.55 16.23
N ALA A 99 -0.19 -20.76 17.48
CA ALA A 99 0.96 -20.05 18.02
C ALA A 99 2.22 -20.31 17.16
N GLY A 100 2.96 -19.26 16.84
CA GLY A 100 4.11 -19.35 15.95
C GLY A 100 4.45 -18.04 15.24
N SER A 101 5.57 -18.06 14.50
CA SER A 101 5.98 -16.96 13.63
C SER A 101 5.41 -17.15 12.23
N TYR A 102 5.00 -16.04 11.62
CA TYR A 102 4.42 -15.99 10.29
C TYR A 102 5.15 -14.96 9.43
N GLN A 103 5.39 -15.32 8.16
CA GLN A 103 5.93 -14.41 7.15
C GLN A 103 4.85 -14.06 6.13
N VAL A 104 4.63 -12.76 5.95
CA VAL A 104 3.71 -12.20 4.97
C VAL A 104 4.54 -11.73 3.79
N ASN A 105 4.40 -12.40 2.65
CA ASN A 105 4.97 -11.95 1.37
C ASN A 105 3.85 -11.30 0.56
N TRP A 106 4.02 -10.05 0.16
CA TRP A 106 3.01 -9.31 -0.59
C TRP A 106 3.54 -8.86 -1.95
N HIS A 107 2.63 -8.71 -2.90
CA HIS A 107 2.84 -8.01 -4.15
C HIS A 107 1.60 -7.20 -4.50
N VAL A 108 1.78 -6.04 -5.11
CA VAL A 108 0.68 -5.19 -5.57
C VAL A 108 0.98 -4.61 -6.94
N LEU A 109 -0.07 -4.41 -7.73
CA LEU A 109 -0.05 -3.57 -8.93
C LEU A 109 -0.73 -2.25 -8.57
N SER A 110 0.01 -1.14 -8.62
CA SER A 110 -0.59 0.18 -8.42
C SER A 110 -1.37 0.61 -9.66
N VAL A 111 -2.31 1.53 -9.49
CA VAL A 111 -3.07 2.17 -10.58
C VAL A 111 -2.18 2.95 -11.56
N ASP A 112 -0.92 3.23 -11.18
CA ASP A 112 0.10 3.79 -12.07
C ASP A 112 0.69 2.77 -13.07
N GLY A 113 0.36 1.48 -12.92
CA GLY A 113 0.83 0.39 -13.79
C GLY A 113 2.09 -0.34 -13.31
N HIS A 114 2.70 0.04 -12.19
CA HIS A 114 3.91 -0.62 -11.67
C HIS A 114 3.60 -1.67 -10.61
N LYS A 115 4.39 -2.75 -10.63
CA LYS A 115 4.36 -3.79 -9.61
C LYS A 115 5.41 -3.53 -8.55
N THR A 116 5.00 -3.61 -7.29
CA THR A 116 5.92 -3.62 -6.13
C THR A 116 5.67 -4.86 -5.28
N SER A 117 6.66 -5.25 -4.50
CA SER A 117 6.57 -6.40 -3.61
C SER A 117 7.43 -6.19 -2.37
N GLY A 118 7.16 -7.00 -1.34
CA GLY A 118 7.93 -6.97 -0.10
C GLY A 118 7.50 -8.06 0.86
N SER A 119 8.08 -8.04 2.06
CA SER A 119 7.73 -8.98 3.10
C SER A 119 7.86 -8.39 4.50
N TYR A 120 7.11 -8.94 5.44
CA TYR A 120 7.28 -8.70 6.87
C TYR A 120 6.93 -9.94 7.68
N ARG A 121 7.19 -9.92 8.99
CA ARG A 121 6.87 -11.00 9.91
C ARG A 121 6.03 -10.52 11.08
N PHE A 122 5.21 -11.39 11.65
CA PHE A 122 4.54 -11.22 12.94
C PHE A 122 4.48 -12.58 13.65
N SER A 123 4.08 -12.62 14.91
CA SER A 123 3.88 -13.88 15.63
C SER A 123 2.56 -13.90 16.41
N VAL A 124 1.97 -15.09 16.53
CA VAL A 124 0.85 -15.39 17.42
C VAL A 124 1.40 -16.12 18.64
N LYS A 125 0.99 -15.72 19.85
CA LYS A 125 1.34 -16.36 21.12
C LYS A 125 0.37 -17.46 21.50
#